data_AF-A0A975BGP6-F1
#
_entry.id   AF-A0A975BGP6-F1
#
_cell.length_a   1.000
_cell.length_b   1.000
_cell.length_c   1.000
_cell.angle_alpha   90.00
_cell.angle_beta   90.00
_cell.angle_gamma   90.00
#
_symmetry.space_group_name_H-M   'P 1'
#
loop_
_entity.id
_entity.type
_entity.pdbx_description
1 polymer ?
#
loop_
_entity_poly.entity_id
_entity_poly.type
_entity_poly.pdbx_seq_one_letter_code
_entity_poly.pdbx_strand_id
1 'polypeptide(L)'
;MAFETKEQVLERIMEQEKPKCPHCGAEMHIWEVPPITFSDGLGWGTPYLFLCFNDDCPLYVEGWENLQENFGQTASYRCMCYPGTDQFECMPVFSPVGAQGQIIDDEVVLQEEVLKENIKKGFSILADCYVGKDGVTILNLLLDPGQPARVRVKAAEMIGDIGELEAIEPLRNKNFGNELIQKQVEDAVKKIHERFFTRECPFCAEIIKKRANICKHCGKEVAGQ
;
A
#
# COMPACT_ATOMS: atom_id res chain seq x y z
N MET A 1 -5.73 22.41 0.72
CA MET A 1 -5.56 21.62 -0.51
C MET A 1 -5.15 20.23 -0.09
N ALA A 2 -5.96 19.22 -0.39
CA ALA A 2 -5.55 17.83 -0.16
C ALA A 2 -4.57 17.47 -1.28
N PHE A 3 -3.33 17.12 -0.93
CA PHE A 3 -2.39 16.56 -1.88
C PHE A 3 -2.77 15.09 -2.06
N GLU A 4 -3.16 14.69 -3.28
CA GLU A 4 -3.39 13.28 -3.60
C GLU A 4 -2.04 12.55 -3.57
N THR A 5 -1.99 11.38 -2.93
CA THR A 5 -0.78 10.55 -2.98
C THR A 5 -0.66 9.87 -4.34
N LYS A 6 0.55 9.46 -4.70
CA LYS A 6 0.80 8.75 -5.96
C LYS A 6 -0.07 7.49 -6.09
N GLU A 7 -0.28 6.77 -4.99
CA GLU A 7 -1.12 5.57 -4.96
C GLU A 7 -2.60 5.91 -5.20
N GLN A 8 -3.10 7.00 -4.60
CA GLN A 8 -4.48 7.46 -4.81
C GLN A 8 -4.74 7.85 -6.28
N VAL A 9 -3.75 8.46 -6.94
CA VAL A 9 -3.84 8.80 -8.36
C VAL A 9 -3.84 7.54 -9.22
N LEU A 10 -3.03 6.54 -8.88
CA LEU A 10 -3.01 5.25 -9.60
C LEU A 10 -4.36 4.55 -9.52
N GLU A 11 -4.92 4.43 -8.30
CA GLU A 11 -6.24 3.82 -8.08
C GLU A 11 -7.31 4.49 -8.95
N ARG A 12 -7.35 5.83 -8.98
CA ARG A 12 -8.29 6.58 -9.81
C ARG A 12 -8.10 6.34 -11.31
N ILE A 13 -6.86 6.21 -11.78
CA ILE A 13 -6.54 5.99 -13.20
C ILE A 13 -6.90 4.57 -13.63
N MET A 14 -6.69 3.59 -12.74
CA MET A 14 -7.06 2.20 -13.00
C MET A 14 -8.58 1.98 -13.08
N GLU A 15 -9.36 2.82 -12.41
CA GLU A 15 -10.83 2.82 -12.51
C GLU A 15 -11.36 3.48 -13.79
N GLN A 16 -10.52 4.21 -14.53
CA GLN A 16 -10.89 4.86 -15.79
C GLN A 16 -10.77 3.90 -16.97
N GLU A 17 -11.59 4.11 -18.00
CA GLU A 17 -11.41 3.42 -19.28
C GLU A 17 -10.10 3.88 -19.93
N LYS A 18 -9.26 2.92 -20.34
CA LYS A 18 -8.01 3.22 -21.02
C LYS A 18 -8.32 3.87 -22.38
N PRO A 19 -7.73 5.03 -22.70
CA PRO A 19 -7.97 5.70 -23.97
C PRO A 19 -7.39 4.87 -25.12
N LYS A 20 -7.97 5.06 -26.31
CA LYS A 20 -7.44 4.49 -27.56
C LYS A 20 -6.59 5.51 -28.27
N CYS A 21 -5.46 5.06 -28.79
CA CYS A 21 -4.56 5.91 -29.57
C CYS A 21 -5.27 6.44 -30.82
N PRO A 22 -5.28 7.76 -31.09
CA PRO A 22 -5.94 8.33 -32.27
C PRO A 22 -5.27 7.95 -33.60
N HIS A 23 -4.02 7.47 -33.57
CA HIS A 23 -3.24 7.14 -34.77
C HIS A 23 -3.39 5.68 -35.21
N CYS A 24 -3.58 4.74 -34.28
CA CYS A 24 -3.67 3.31 -34.60
C CYS A 24 -4.89 2.60 -33.99
N GLY A 25 -5.65 3.25 -33.11
CA GLY A 25 -6.82 2.69 -32.45
C GLY A 25 -6.52 1.66 -31.34
N ALA A 26 -5.24 1.34 -31.10
CA ALA A 26 -4.83 0.43 -30.03
C ALA A 26 -5.11 1.04 -28.65
N GLU A 27 -5.45 0.19 -27.69
CA GLU A 27 -5.60 0.57 -26.29
C GLU A 27 -4.25 1.01 -25.71
N MET A 28 -4.23 2.12 -24.97
CA MET A 28 -3.00 2.68 -24.40
C MET A 28 -2.71 2.06 -23.04
N HIS A 29 -1.42 1.98 -22.68
CA HIS A 29 -0.98 1.43 -21.39
C HIS A 29 -0.73 2.54 -20.38
N ILE A 30 -0.92 2.24 -19.10
CA ILE A 30 -0.54 3.15 -18.02
C ILE A 30 0.99 3.16 -17.94
N TRP A 31 1.55 4.36 -17.86
CA TRP A 31 2.97 4.62 -17.80
C TRP A 31 3.30 5.48 -16.59
N GLU A 32 4.25 5.04 -15.80
CA GLU A 32 4.74 5.78 -14.64
C GLU A 32 5.71 6.87 -15.06
N VAL A 33 5.39 8.12 -14.70
CA VAL A 33 6.28 9.24 -14.94
C VAL A 33 7.53 9.07 -14.05
N PRO A 34 8.75 9.12 -14.63
CA PRO A 34 9.98 9.00 -13.86
C PRO A 34 10.05 10.01 -12.70
N PRO A 35 10.52 9.59 -11.51
CA PRO A 35 10.58 10.46 -10.34
C PRO A 35 11.60 11.60 -10.49
N ILE A 36 12.52 11.47 -11.45
CA ILE A 36 13.50 12.48 -11.79
C ILE A 36 13.04 13.14 -13.09
N THR A 37 12.63 14.40 -13.00
CA THR A 37 12.31 15.22 -14.17
C THR A 37 13.61 15.65 -14.85
N PHE A 38 13.69 15.46 -16.17
CA PHE A 38 14.80 15.90 -17.00
C PHE A 38 14.45 17.27 -17.64
N SER A 39 15.45 18.10 -17.96
CA SER A 39 15.30 19.45 -18.53
C SER A 39 14.86 20.53 -17.52
N ASP A 40 13.75 21.23 -17.76
CA ASP A 40 13.31 22.42 -17.02
C ASP A 40 12.72 22.13 -15.63
N GLY A 41 12.62 20.84 -15.28
CA GLY A 41 12.12 20.36 -14.00
C GLY A 41 10.60 20.38 -13.85
N LEU A 42 9.85 20.86 -14.85
CA LEU A 42 8.39 21.01 -14.77
C LEU A 42 7.65 19.68 -14.94
N GLY A 43 8.25 18.72 -15.67
CA GLY A 43 7.66 17.41 -15.90
C GLY A 43 6.26 17.49 -16.54
N TRP A 44 5.42 16.50 -16.28
CA TRP A 44 4.06 16.40 -16.85
C TRP A 44 2.94 16.77 -15.88
N GLY A 45 3.25 17.18 -14.64
CA GLY A 45 2.24 17.58 -13.64
C GLY A 45 1.32 16.45 -13.14
N THR A 46 1.55 15.20 -13.56
CA THR A 46 0.84 13.99 -13.10
C THR A 46 1.85 12.86 -12.89
N PRO A 47 1.65 11.95 -11.92
CA PRO A 47 2.54 10.80 -11.72
C PRO A 47 2.37 9.69 -12.76
N TYR A 48 1.27 9.68 -13.52
CA TYR A 48 1.00 8.68 -14.55
C TYR A 48 0.40 9.30 -15.81
N LEU A 49 0.70 8.68 -16.94
CA LEU A 49 0.18 9.00 -18.27
C LEU A 49 -0.30 7.72 -18.96
N PHE A 50 -1.08 7.87 -20.02
CA PHE A 50 -1.36 6.77 -20.94
C PHE A 50 -0.45 6.88 -22.16
N LEU A 51 0.24 5.80 -22.54
CA LEU A 51 1.13 5.77 -23.72
C LEU A 51 0.75 4.66 -24.70
N CYS A 52 0.87 4.95 -25.99
CA CYS A 52 0.70 3.97 -27.05
C CYS A 52 2.00 3.20 -27.28
N PHE A 53 2.00 1.91 -26.93
CA PHE A 53 3.13 1.01 -27.15
C PHE A 53 3.00 0.12 -28.40
N ASN A 54 2.04 0.40 -29.28
CA ASN A 54 1.96 -0.27 -30.58
C ASN A 54 3.13 0.16 -31.49
N ASP A 55 4.03 -0.77 -31.77
CA ASP A 55 5.21 -0.54 -32.61
C ASP A 55 4.88 -0.43 -34.11
N ASP A 56 3.66 -0.79 -34.51
CA ASP A 56 3.12 -0.57 -35.86
C ASP A 56 2.33 0.75 -35.99
N CYS A 57 2.31 1.57 -34.94
CA CYS A 57 1.57 2.83 -34.94
C CYS A 57 2.17 3.81 -35.99
N PRO A 58 1.37 4.41 -36.89
CA PRO A 58 1.89 5.33 -37.92
C PRO A 58 2.74 6.46 -37.34
N LEU A 59 2.31 7.06 -36.23
CA LEU A 59 3.07 8.11 -35.54
C LEU A 59 4.48 7.64 -35.12
N TYR A 60 4.61 6.38 -34.69
CA TYR A 60 5.88 5.82 -34.24
C TYR A 60 6.74 5.33 -35.40
N VAL A 61 6.16 4.72 -36.43
CA VAL A 61 6.93 4.24 -37.59
C VAL A 61 7.46 5.43 -38.40
N GLU A 62 6.59 6.37 -38.75
CA GLU A 62 6.95 7.57 -39.53
C GLU A 62 7.81 8.55 -38.73
N GLY A 63 7.71 8.54 -37.40
CA GLY A 63 8.50 9.38 -36.51
C GLY A 63 10.01 9.19 -36.64
N TRP A 64 10.47 7.95 -36.91
CA TRP A 64 11.89 7.64 -37.10
C TRP A 64 12.49 8.36 -38.30
N GLU A 65 11.78 8.33 -39.44
CA GLU A 65 12.21 9.00 -40.66
C GLU A 65 12.08 10.53 -40.51
N ASN A 66 10.96 11.00 -39.95
CA ASN A 66 10.71 12.43 -39.77
C ASN A 66 11.78 13.13 -38.91
N LEU A 67 12.12 12.55 -37.75
CA LEU A 67 13.15 13.13 -36.86
C LEU A 67 14.55 13.04 -37.46
N GLN A 68 14.82 12.00 -38.25
CA GLN A 68 16.08 11.86 -38.95
C GLN A 68 16.23 12.90 -40.07
N GLU A 69 15.19 13.13 -40.88
CA GLU A 69 15.22 14.08 -42.00
C GLU A 69 15.23 15.54 -41.53
N ASN A 70 14.39 15.89 -40.57
CA ASN A 70 14.21 17.28 -40.15
C ASN A 70 15.24 17.73 -39.10
N PHE A 71 15.75 16.80 -38.29
CA PHE A 71 16.59 17.13 -37.13
C PHE A 71 17.88 16.30 -37.01
N GLY A 72 18.10 15.32 -37.89
CA GLY A 72 19.28 14.46 -37.86
C GLY A 72 19.36 13.57 -36.62
N GLN A 73 18.24 13.30 -35.96
CA GLN A 73 18.17 12.51 -34.73
C GLN A 73 17.57 11.13 -34.99
N THR A 74 18.22 10.09 -34.51
CA THR A 74 17.68 8.73 -34.51
C THR A 74 16.74 8.57 -33.31
N ALA A 75 15.53 9.08 -33.45
CA ALA A 75 14.47 9.03 -32.45
C ALA A 75 13.11 8.94 -33.15
N SER A 76 12.07 8.58 -32.41
CA SER A 76 10.68 8.61 -32.87
C SER A 76 9.77 9.22 -31.80
N TYR A 77 8.46 9.19 -32.02
CA TYR A 77 7.43 9.64 -31.08
C TYR A 77 6.53 8.48 -30.68
N ARG A 78 6.14 8.42 -29.41
CA ARG A 78 4.97 7.65 -28.95
C ARG A 78 3.86 8.63 -28.59
N CYS A 79 2.61 8.26 -28.87
CA CYS A 79 1.45 9.04 -28.49
C CYS A 79 1.25 8.92 -26.97
N MET A 80 1.11 10.04 -26.27
CA MET A 80 0.78 10.10 -24.85
C MET A 80 -0.54 10.83 -24.62
N CYS A 81 -1.24 10.49 -23.54
CA CYS A 81 -2.52 11.09 -23.14
C CYS A 81 -2.55 11.33 -21.63
N TYR A 82 -3.06 12.49 -21.23
CA TYR A 82 -3.23 12.83 -19.81
C TYR A 82 -4.50 12.19 -19.24
N PRO A 83 -4.42 11.53 -18.07
CA PRO A 83 -5.58 10.90 -17.46
C PRO A 83 -6.73 11.88 -17.23
N GLY A 84 -7.96 11.45 -17.54
CA GLY A 84 -9.16 12.28 -17.42
C GLY A 84 -9.36 13.34 -18.51
N THR A 85 -8.56 13.33 -19.57
CA THR A 85 -8.69 14.25 -20.71
C THR A 85 -8.56 13.50 -22.04
N ASP A 86 -9.03 14.11 -23.12
CA ASP A 86 -8.77 13.66 -24.50
C ASP A 86 -7.59 14.44 -25.15
N GLN A 87 -6.67 14.94 -24.32
CA GLN A 87 -5.49 15.66 -24.80
C GLN A 87 -4.39 14.66 -25.15
N PHE A 88 -4.12 14.51 -26.44
CA PHE A 88 -3.06 13.66 -26.98
C PHE A 88 -1.86 14.49 -27.41
N GLU A 89 -0.67 14.07 -26.99
CA GLU A 89 0.61 14.70 -27.31
C GLU A 89 1.63 13.67 -27.79
N CYS A 90 2.76 14.16 -28.31
CA CYS A 90 3.84 13.31 -28.80
C CYS A 90 4.99 13.31 -27.78
N MET A 91 5.37 12.13 -27.31
CA MET A 91 6.54 11.93 -26.45
C MET A 91 7.70 11.36 -27.27
N PRO A 92 8.85 12.05 -27.36
CA PRO A 92 10.02 11.52 -28.05
C PRO A 92 10.58 10.26 -27.37
N VAL A 93 10.97 9.27 -28.17
CA VAL A 93 11.65 8.05 -27.74
C VAL A 93 12.94 7.88 -28.55
N PHE A 94 14.06 7.65 -27.86
CA PHE A 94 15.40 7.61 -28.47
C PHE A 94 15.87 6.20 -28.84
N SER A 95 15.03 5.18 -28.61
CA SER A 95 15.28 3.79 -28.99
C SER A 95 13.95 3.04 -29.07
N PRO A 96 13.90 1.86 -29.72
CA PRO A 96 12.68 1.05 -29.75
C PRO A 96 12.18 0.65 -28.35
N VAL A 97 13.12 0.45 -27.41
CA VAL A 97 12.85 0.16 -26.00
C VAL A 97 12.61 1.41 -25.16
N GLY A 98 12.63 2.61 -25.77
CA GLY A 98 12.41 3.87 -25.08
C GLY A 98 11.04 3.91 -24.40
N ALA A 99 11.04 4.36 -23.14
CA ALA A 99 9.87 4.42 -22.25
C ALA A 99 9.27 3.07 -21.81
N GLN A 100 9.73 1.92 -22.31
CA GLN A 100 9.14 0.62 -21.96
C GLN A 100 9.40 0.19 -20.51
N GLY A 101 10.45 0.71 -19.85
CA GLY A 101 10.81 0.33 -18.47
C GLY A 101 9.86 0.84 -17.37
N GLN A 102 8.88 1.65 -17.73
CA GLN A 102 7.95 2.32 -16.81
C GLN A 102 6.50 2.01 -17.19
N ILE A 103 6.30 1.02 -18.06
CA ILE A 103 4.98 0.45 -18.32
C ILE A 103 4.52 -0.21 -17.03
N ILE A 104 3.31 0.14 -16.60
CA ILE A 104 2.63 -0.57 -15.53
C ILE A 104 1.92 -1.75 -16.20
N ASP A 105 2.60 -2.90 -16.19
CA ASP A 105 2.09 -4.14 -16.77
C ASP A 105 0.88 -4.67 -16.01
N ASP A 106 0.07 -5.47 -16.70
CA ASP A 106 -1.09 -6.18 -16.13
C ASP A 106 -0.69 -7.03 -14.90
N GLU A 107 0.57 -7.44 -14.77
CA GLU A 107 1.08 -8.15 -13.59
C GLU A 107 1.07 -7.29 -12.31
N VAL A 108 1.38 -5.99 -12.40
CA VAL A 108 1.33 -5.08 -11.25
C VAL A 108 -0.12 -4.83 -10.85
N VAL A 109 -1.01 -4.68 -11.84
CA VAL A 109 -2.45 -4.57 -11.64
C VAL A 109 -3.00 -5.83 -10.96
N LEU A 110 -2.62 -7.02 -11.42
CA LEU A 110 -3.01 -8.29 -10.83
C LEU A 110 -2.51 -8.42 -9.39
N GLN A 111 -1.29 -8.00 -9.09
CA GLN A 111 -0.77 -8.00 -7.71
C GLN A 111 -1.58 -7.09 -6.79
N GLU A 112 -1.98 -5.90 -7.26
CA GLU A 112 -2.86 -5.02 -6.51
C GLU A 112 -4.27 -5.60 -6.32
N GLU A 113 -4.85 -6.21 -7.35
CA GLU A 113 -6.15 -6.88 -7.26
C GLU A 113 -6.11 -8.04 -6.28
N VAL A 114 -5.08 -8.88 -6.33
CA VAL A 114 -4.85 -9.96 -5.38
C VAL A 114 -4.68 -9.41 -3.97
N LEU A 115 -3.95 -8.31 -3.79
CA LEU A 115 -3.81 -7.65 -2.49
C LEU A 115 -5.16 -7.12 -1.99
N LYS A 116 -5.95 -6.45 -2.85
CA LYS A 116 -7.30 -5.95 -2.53
C LYS A 116 -8.24 -7.10 -2.16
N GLU A 117 -8.19 -8.22 -2.87
CA GLU A 117 -8.97 -9.42 -2.58
C GLU A 117 -8.56 -10.05 -1.24
N ASN A 118 -7.25 -10.15 -0.98
CA ASN A 118 -6.72 -10.65 0.29
C ASN A 118 -7.12 -9.75 1.47
N ILE A 119 -7.13 -8.43 1.26
CA ILE A 119 -7.64 -7.48 2.26
C ILE A 119 -9.12 -7.76 2.55
N LYS A 120 -9.96 -7.88 1.51
CA LYS A 120 -11.41 -8.18 1.67
C LYS A 120 -11.63 -9.49 2.41
N LYS A 121 -10.91 -10.55 2.04
CA LYS A 121 -10.94 -11.85 2.72
C LYS A 121 -10.53 -11.73 4.19
N GLY A 122 -9.43 -11.03 4.48
CA GLY A 122 -8.95 -10.78 5.83
C GLY A 122 -9.99 -10.05 6.70
N PHE A 123 -10.61 -8.99 6.18
CA PHE A 123 -11.67 -8.26 6.89
C PHE A 123 -12.93 -9.10 7.11
N SER A 124 -13.32 -9.96 6.17
CA SER A 124 -14.43 -10.90 6.35
C SER A 124 -14.16 -11.85 7.51
N ILE A 125 -12.97 -12.47 7.54
CA ILE A 125 -12.58 -13.39 8.61
C ILE A 125 -12.56 -12.66 9.96
N LEU A 126 -12.01 -11.44 10.01
CA LEU A 126 -12.01 -10.64 11.24
C LEU A 126 -13.42 -10.36 11.75
N ALA A 127 -14.36 -10.01 10.86
CA ALA A 127 -15.75 -9.77 11.24
C ALA A 127 -16.40 -11.03 11.82
N ASP A 128 -16.20 -12.18 11.18
CA ASP A 128 -16.73 -13.46 11.65
C ASP A 128 -16.14 -13.85 13.02
N CYS A 129 -14.82 -13.69 13.19
CA CYS A 129 -14.14 -13.95 14.47
C CYS A 129 -14.64 -13.03 15.58
N TYR A 130 -14.99 -11.77 15.28
CA TYR A 130 -15.53 -10.84 16.27
C TYR A 130 -16.90 -11.28 16.78
N VAL A 131 -17.78 -11.69 15.87
CA VAL A 131 -19.11 -12.21 16.23
C VAL A 131 -18.98 -13.51 17.02
N GLY A 132 -18.06 -14.40 16.61
CA GLY A 132 -17.76 -15.65 17.31
C GLY A 132 -16.99 -15.47 18.63
N LYS A 133 -16.50 -14.26 18.94
CA LYS A 133 -15.58 -13.95 20.04
C LYS A 133 -14.32 -14.82 20.07
N ASP A 134 -13.82 -15.19 18.89
CA ASP A 134 -12.60 -15.96 18.75
C ASP A 134 -11.37 -15.04 18.78
N GLY A 135 -10.82 -14.81 19.98
CA GLY A 135 -9.61 -14.02 20.16
C GLY A 135 -8.33 -14.68 19.64
N VAL A 136 -8.31 -16.02 19.52
CA VAL A 136 -7.12 -16.77 19.12
C VAL A 136 -6.86 -16.60 17.62
N THR A 137 -7.92 -16.70 16.81
CA THR A 137 -7.80 -16.52 15.36
C THR A 137 -7.40 -15.09 15.02
N ILE A 138 -7.97 -14.07 15.69
CA ILE A 138 -7.56 -12.68 15.46
C ILE A 138 -6.09 -12.46 15.83
N LEU A 139 -5.61 -13.07 16.93
CA LEU A 139 -4.21 -13.02 17.31
C LEU A 139 -3.30 -13.64 16.24
N ASN A 140 -3.66 -14.80 15.72
CA ASN A 140 -2.90 -15.43 14.64
C ASN A 140 -2.83 -14.56 13.37
N LEU A 141 -3.95 -13.94 12.96
CA LEU A 141 -3.98 -13.00 11.83
C LEU A 141 -3.10 -11.76 12.06
N LEU A 142 -3.08 -11.22 13.28
CA LEU A 142 -2.20 -10.10 13.61
C LEU A 142 -0.72 -10.47 13.55
N LEU A 143 -0.38 -11.67 14.05
CA LEU A 143 1.00 -12.15 14.11
C LEU A 143 1.50 -12.59 12.73
N ASP A 144 0.65 -13.02 11.80
CA ASP A 144 1.08 -13.47 10.47
C ASP A 144 1.71 -12.32 9.65
N PRO A 145 3.00 -12.41 9.27
CA PRO A 145 3.66 -11.39 8.45
C PRO A 145 3.18 -11.39 6.99
N GLY A 146 2.56 -12.48 6.52
CA GLY A 146 1.99 -12.57 5.17
C GLY A 146 0.67 -11.81 5.02
N GLN A 147 0.06 -11.37 6.13
CA GLN A 147 -1.18 -10.62 6.07
C GLN A 147 -0.96 -9.15 5.71
N PRO A 148 -1.89 -8.54 4.97
CA PRO A 148 -1.83 -7.11 4.65
C PRO A 148 -1.78 -6.25 5.91
N ALA A 149 -0.96 -5.19 5.90
CA ALA A 149 -0.76 -4.32 7.05
C ALA A 149 -2.08 -3.74 7.60
N ARG A 150 -3.03 -3.37 6.73
CA ARG A 150 -4.36 -2.85 7.13
C ARG A 150 -5.17 -3.87 7.93
N VAL A 151 -5.15 -5.15 7.53
CA VAL A 151 -5.83 -6.24 8.24
C VAL A 151 -5.21 -6.42 9.62
N ARG A 152 -3.88 -6.37 9.71
CA ARG A 152 -3.15 -6.48 10.98
C ARG A 152 -3.45 -5.31 11.94
N VAL A 153 -3.49 -4.07 11.45
CA VAL A 153 -3.90 -2.92 12.29
C VAL A 153 -5.32 -3.12 12.84
N LYS A 154 -6.27 -3.56 12.01
CA LYS A 154 -7.64 -3.82 12.47
C LYS A 154 -7.69 -4.99 13.46
N ALA A 155 -6.94 -6.05 13.20
CA ALA A 155 -6.83 -7.20 14.11
C ALA A 155 -6.32 -6.76 15.49
N ALA A 156 -5.30 -5.89 15.56
CA ALA A 156 -4.80 -5.34 16.82
C ALA A 156 -5.88 -4.55 17.58
N GLU A 157 -6.66 -3.72 16.89
CA GLU A 157 -7.79 -3.00 17.50
C GLU A 157 -8.81 -3.96 18.10
N MET A 158 -9.21 -4.99 17.35
CA MET A 158 -10.23 -5.96 17.75
C MET A 158 -9.77 -6.85 18.91
N ILE A 159 -8.49 -7.22 18.95
CA ILE A 159 -7.91 -7.93 20.11
C ILE A 159 -7.97 -7.07 21.36
N GLY A 160 -7.79 -5.76 21.27
CA GLY A 160 -7.97 -4.88 22.43
C GLY A 160 -9.38 -4.96 23.03
N ASP A 161 -10.39 -5.19 22.18
CA ASP A 161 -11.80 -5.19 22.60
C ASP A 161 -12.27 -6.57 23.08
N ILE A 162 -11.81 -7.67 22.48
CA ILE A 162 -12.23 -9.04 22.84
C ILE A 162 -11.17 -9.88 23.57
N GLY A 163 -9.89 -9.58 23.39
CA GLY A 163 -8.75 -10.42 23.78
C GLY A 163 -8.58 -10.62 25.28
N GLU A 164 -8.34 -11.87 25.66
CA GLU A 164 -8.11 -12.27 27.05
C GLU A 164 -6.67 -11.98 27.51
N LEU A 165 -6.37 -12.24 28.79
CA LEU A 165 -5.04 -11.98 29.36
C LEU A 165 -3.92 -12.73 28.64
N GLU A 166 -4.21 -13.90 28.08
CA GLU A 166 -3.25 -14.72 27.31
C GLU A 166 -2.76 -14.04 26.04
N ALA A 167 -3.50 -13.05 25.51
CA ALA A 167 -3.10 -12.32 24.31
C ALA A 167 -1.95 -11.33 24.58
N ILE A 168 -1.72 -10.90 25.83
CA ILE A 168 -0.74 -9.85 26.15
C ILE A 168 0.70 -10.31 25.87
N GLU A 169 1.05 -11.54 26.25
CA GLU A 169 2.41 -12.04 26.14
C GLU A 169 2.88 -12.21 24.67
N PRO A 170 2.06 -12.79 23.75
CA PRO A 170 2.36 -12.80 22.32
C PRO A 170 2.50 -11.41 21.70
N LEU A 171 1.70 -10.44 22.15
CA LEU A 171 1.74 -9.06 21.66
C LEU A 171 3.02 -8.32 22.07
N ARG A 172 3.49 -8.55 23.31
CA ARG A 172 4.72 -7.92 23.83
C ARG A 172 5.99 -8.53 23.25
N ASN A 173 6.01 -9.84 23.02
CA ASN A 173 7.20 -10.55 22.57
C ASN A 173 7.49 -10.42 21.07
N LYS A 174 6.54 -9.91 20.28
CA LYS A 174 6.71 -9.77 18.83
C LYS A 174 7.12 -8.36 18.42
N ASN A 175 8.12 -8.27 17.54
CA ASN A 175 8.45 -7.03 16.84
C ASN A 175 7.71 -6.97 15.51
N PHE A 176 6.87 -5.95 15.32
CA PHE A 176 6.01 -5.81 14.15
C PHE A 176 6.65 -5.02 12.99
N GLY A 177 7.77 -4.34 13.22
CA GLY A 177 8.51 -3.53 12.22
C GLY A 177 7.79 -2.27 11.72
N ASN A 178 6.45 -2.24 11.76
CA ASN A 178 5.63 -1.10 11.37
C ASN A 178 5.16 -0.33 12.62
N GLU A 179 5.47 0.98 12.67
CA GLU A 179 5.12 1.84 13.80
C GLU A 179 3.62 1.94 14.07
N LEU A 180 2.78 1.92 13.04
CA LEU A 180 1.32 2.02 13.20
C LEU A 180 0.76 0.77 13.87
N ILE A 181 1.23 -0.41 13.46
CA ILE A 181 0.83 -1.68 14.08
C ILE A 181 1.32 -1.71 15.53
N GLN A 182 2.57 -1.30 15.78
CA GLN A 182 3.14 -1.27 17.13
C GLN A 182 2.34 -0.39 18.08
N LYS A 183 1.99 0.85 17.66
CA LYS A 183 1.15 1.76 18.44
C LYS A 183 -0.22 1.14 18.75
N GLN A 184 -0.84 0.52 17.74
CA GLN A 184 -2.15 -0.10 17.91
C GLN A 184 -2.10 -1.30 18.88
N VAL A 185 -1.03 -2.09 18.83
CA VAL A 185 -0.80 -3.21 19.76
C VAL A 185 -0.60 -2.72 21.18
N GLU A 186 0.17 -1.66 21.39
CA GLU A 186 0.35 -1.06 22.72
C GLU A 186 -0.96 -0.54 23.30
N ASP A 187 -1.80 0.08 22.47
CA ASP A 187 -3.13 0.53 22.89
C ASP A 187 -4.08 -0.64 23.17
N ALA A 188 -3.99 -1.73 22.40
CA ALA A 188 -4.73 -2.96 22.67
C ALA A 188 -4.35 -3.57 24.03
N VAL A 189 -3.05 -3.64 24.35
CA VAL A 189 -2.58 -4.14 25.66
C VAL A 189 -3.10 -3.27 26.81
N LYS A 190 -3.10 -1.94 26.67
CA LYS A 190 -3.69 -1.03 27.68
C LYS A 190 -5.18 -1.31 27.89
N LYS A 191 -5.96 -1.46 26.81
CA LYS A 191 -7.39 -1.79 26.88
C LYS A 191 -7.64 -3.11 27.62
N ILE A 192 -6.84 -4.14 27.34
CA ILE A 192 -6.96 -5.45 28.01
C ILE A 192 -6.69 -5.29 29.51
N HIS A 193 -5.62 -4.57 29.89
CA HIS A 193 -5.31 -4.30 31.29
C HIS A 193 -6.41 -3.53 32.03
N GLU A 194 -7.00 -2.52 31.39
CA GLU A 194 -8.12 -1.77 31.94
C GLU A 194 -9.36 -2.65 32.16
N ARG A 195 -9.70 -3.49 31.18
CA ARG A 195 -10.86 -4.41 31.24
C ARG A 195 -10.75 -5.43 32.37
N PHE A 196 -9.56 -5.97 32.60
CA PHE A 196 -9.31 -6.97 33.64
C PHE A 196 -8.81 -6.38 34.97
N PHE A 197 -8.70 -5.04 35.09
CA PHE A 197 -8.12 -4.35 36.25
C PHE A 197 -6.72 -4.87 36.63
N THR A 198 -5.91 -5.17 35.62
CA THR A 198 -4.53 -5.65 35.76
C THR A 198 -3.53 -4.59 35.30
N ARG A 199 -2.25 -4.81 35.58
CA ARG A 199 -1.11 -4.04 35.08
C ARG A 199 0.13 -4.94 35.07
N GLU A 200 1.14 -4.58 34.31
CA GLU A 200 2.43 -5.26 34.33
C GLU A 200 3.24 -4.84 35.58
N CYS A 201 3.95 -5.78 36.19
CA CYS A 201 4.87 -5.49 37.29
C CYS A 201 6.13 -4.78 36.76
N PRO A 202 6.53 -3.62 37.30
CA PRO A 202 7.68 -2.86 36.81
C PRO A 202 9.03 -3.59 36.96
N PHE A 203 9.08 -4.64 37.78
CA PHE A 203 10.32 -5.39 38.05
C PHE A 203 10.44 -6.71 37.30
N CYS A 204 9.33 -7.40 37.02
CA CYS A 204 9.33 -8.73 36.43
C CYS A 204 8.39 -8.89 35.24
N ALA A 205 7.74 -7.81 34.79
CA ALA A 205 6.78 -7.77 33.68
C ALA A 205 5.52 -8.66 33.82
N GLU A 206 5.44 -9.47 34.88
CA GLU A 206 4.27 -10.31 35.17
C GLU A 206 2.98 -9.50 35.37
N ILE A 207 1.85 -10.09 34.96
CA ILE A 207 0.53 -9.48 35.07
C ILE A 207 0.07 -9.55 36.54
N ILE A 208 -0.05 -8.38 37.17
CA ILE A 208 -0.53 -8.22 38.54
C ILE A 208 -1.85 -7.44 38.58
N LYS A 209 -2.63 -7.57 39.66
CA LYS A 209 -3.82 -6.74 39.85
C LYS A 209 -3.41 -5.28 40.08
N LYS A 210 -4.18 -4.33 39.56
CA LYS A 210 -3.90 -2.88 39.71
C LYS A 210 -3.79 -2.43 41.17
N ARG A 211 -4.57 -3.07 42.06
CA ARG A 211 -4.56 -2.83 43.51
C ARG A 211 -3.52 -3.65 44.29
N ALA A 212 -2.66 -4.41 43.62
CA ALA A 212 -1.66 -5.21 44.32
C ALA A 212 -0.58 -4.28 44.87
N ASN A 213 -0.31 -4.39 46.17
CA ASN A 213 0.78 -3.67 46.85
C ASN A 213 2.10 -4.46 46.81
N ILE A 214 2.02 -5.78 46.68
CA ILE A 214 3.18 -6.68 46.61
C ILE A 214 2.97 -7.59 45.41
N CYS A 215 4.00 -7.72 44.56
CA CYS A 215 3.97 -8.67 43.46
C CYS A 215 4.17 -10.09 43.99
N LYS A 216 3.25 -11.01 43.65
CA LYS A 216 3.32 -12.42 44.09
C LYS A 216 4.44 -13.21 43.40
N HIS A 217 4.97 -12.71 42.28
CA HIS A 217 5.99 -13.41 41.50
C HIS A 217 7.40 -13.04 41.96
N CYS A 218 7.68 -11.74 42.13
CA CYS A 218 9.01 -11.26 42.52
C CYS A 218 9.13 -10.82 43.99
N GLY A 219 8.03 -10.77 44.75
CA GLY A 219 8.00 -10.40 46.16
C GLY A 219 8.28 -8.92 46.46
N LYS A 220 8.50 -8.08 45.43
CA LYS A 220 8.78 -6.65 45.59
C LYS A 220 7.50 -5.85 45.82
N GLU A 221 7.64 -4.75 46.58
CA GLU A 221 6.58 -3.78 46.79
C GLU A 221 6.35 -2.97 45.50
N VAL A 222 5.09 -2.94 45.06
CA VAL A 222 4.60 -2.28 43.83
C VAL A 222 3.55 -1.20 44.16
N ALA A 223 3.35 -0.89 45.45
CA ALA A 223 2.44 0.16 45.89
C ALA A 223 2.96 1.54 45.45
N GLY A 224 2.14 2.31 44.72
CA GLY A 224 2.43 3.71 44.37
C GLY A 224 3.21 3.95 43.06
N GLN A 225 3.50 2.92 42.26
CA GLN A 225 3.99 3.04 40.88
C GLN A 225 2.93 2.60 39.89
#